data_AF-A0A1Q8VU34-F1
#
_entry.id   AF-A0A1Q8VU34-F1
#
_cell.length_a   1.000
_cell.length_b   1.000
_cell.length_c   1.000
_cell.angle_alpha   90.00
_cell.angle_beta   90.00
_cell.angle_gamma   90.00
#
_symmetry.space_group_name_H-M   'P 1'
#
loop_
_entity.id
_entity.type
_entity.pdbx_description
1 polymer ?
#
loop_
_entity_poly.entity_id
_entity_poly.type
_entity_poly.pdbx_seq_one_letter_code
_entity_poly.pdbx_strand_id
1 'polypeptide(L)'
;MALVAGTAQPQWIARRRGPAPQAGKEAHYASVAGTGLRLPAGSALAESEWLAVAGVDLTSGRGDALIRAAAPLDEQTTLELAGAWLAEEQRTVWEGGRLRTERLRRLGAITLTTTPGPPPGPAQVADAVVARVRADGTDAGLAVLPWDEEALGLRARLALLHEHLGEPWPDMSDAALAERAEEWLAPAVASLAGQAGGSGGPGRPGESASSGSGGRRFSLERLDVAQALRALLPWPQAARLDELAPERLEVPSGSQVRVDYTAVVGGAAGAAGSVGSAGSAEAGRAGRPVLAVRVQECFGWAATPRIVEGRVTVLLHLLSPARRPVAVTDDLASFWEQGYPQVRAEMRGRYPKHAWPQDPWNAPATRGTGRRR
;
A
#
# COMPACT_ATOMS: atom_id res chain seq x y z
N MET A 1 -35.73 39.05 -17.11
CA MET A 1 -34.60 39.19 -16.16
C MET A 1 -33.72 37.94 -16.11
N ALA A 2 -34.28 36.74 -15.90
CA ALA A 2 -33.49 35.50 -15.81
C ALA A 2 -32.61 35.23 -17.05
N LEU A 3 -33.15 35.34 -18.26
CA LEU A 3 -32.40 35.16 -19.52
C LEU A 3 -31.25 36.16 -19.68
N VAL A 4 -31.44 37.42 -19.30
CA VAL A 4 -30.41 38.47 -19.39
C VAL A 4 -29.28 38.21 -18.39
N ALA A 5 -29.61 37.87 -17.15
CA ALA A 5 -28.62 37.54 -16.14
C ALA A 5 -27.84 36.26 -16.49
N GLY A 6 -28.54 35.21 -16.94
CA GLY A 6 -27.92 33.93 -17.27
C GLY A 6 -27.09 33.94 -18.57
N THR A 7 -27.46 34.74 -19.58
CA THR A 7 -26.62 34.95 -20.78
C THR A 7 -25.38 35.79 -20.48
N ALA A 8 -25.53 36.86 -19.67
CA ALA A 8 -24.42 37.75 -19.36
C ALA A 8 -23.41 37.12 -18.40
N GLN A 9 -23.87 36.25 -17.49
CA GLN A 9 -23.06 35.63 -16.45
C GLN A 9 -23.39 34.15 -16.23
N PRO A 10 -23.18 33.28 -17.24
CA PRO A 10 -23.51 31.85 -17.15
C PRO A 10 -22.77 31.13 -16.02
N GLN A 11 -21.59 31.62 -15.61
CA GLN A 11 -20.81 31.09 -14.49
C GLN A 11 -21.51 31.22 -13.12
N TRP A 12 -22.49 32.14 -13.01
CA TRP A 12 -23.29 32.37 -11.81
C TRP A 12 -24.66 31.69 -11.85
N ILE A 13 -24.97 30.92 -12.91
CA ILE A 13 -26.10 30.01 -12.86
C ILE A 13 -25.85 28.98 -11.76
N ALA A 14 -26.86 28.70 -10.93
CA ALA A 14 -26.69 27.91 -9.73
C ALA A 14 -27.80 26.87 -9.53
N ARG A 15 -27.43 25.70 -9.00
CA ARG A 15 -28.34 24.60 -8.65
C ARG A 15 -28.42 24.42 -7.15
N ARG A 16 -29.62 24.19 -6.62
CA ARG A 16 -29.85 23.90 -5.19
C ARG A 16 -29.11 22.62 -4.76
N ARG A 17 -28.46 22.66 -3.60
CA ARG A 17 -27.83 21.51 -2.94
C ARG A 17 -28.85 20.83 -2.03
N GLY A 18 -29.20 19.59 -2.34
CA GLY A 18 -30.16 18.81 -1.55
C GLY A 18 -31.63 19.18 -1.82
N PRO A 19 -32.57 18.65 -1.01
CA PRO A 19 -34.00 18.90 -1.19
C PRO A 19 -34.36 20.36 -0.91
N ALA A 20 -35.60 20.74 -1.27
CA ALA A 20 -36.13 22.04 -0.89
C ALA A 20 -36.05 22.22 0.65
N PRO A 21 -35.58 23.38 1.15
CA PRO A 21 -35.43 23.59 2.57
C PRO A 21 -36.81 23.65 3.25
N GLN A 22 -36.84 23.29 4.53
CA GLN A 22 -38.02 23.52 5.36
C GLN A 22 -38.30 25.03 5.49
N ALA A 23 -39.57 25.39 5.70
CA ALA A 23 -39.97 26.79 5.89
C ALA A 23 -39.11 27.48 6.97
N GLY A 24 -38.55 28.64 6.64
CA GLY A 24 -37.69 29.41 7.54
C GLY A 24 -36.23 28.93 7.65
N LYS A 25 -35.80 27.93 6.88
CA LYS A 25 -34.38 27.54 6.76
C LYS A 25 -33.71 28.19 5.54
N GLU A 26 -32.38 28.30 5.60
CA GLU A 26 -31.57 28.76 4.46
C GLU A 26 -31.51 27.68 3.37
N ALA A 27 -31.39 28.13 2.12
CA ALA A 27 -31.21 27.27 0.96
C ALA A 27 -29.78 27.42 0.43
N HIS A 28 -29.09 26.30 0.18
CA HIS A 28 -27.73 26.30 -0.33
C HIS A 28 -27.72 25.94 -1.81
N TYR A 29 -26.84 26.58 -2.58
CA TYR A 29 -26.69 26.40 -4.02
C TYR A 29 -25.21 26.23 -4.38
N ALA A 30 -24.94 25.57 -5.51
CA ALA A 30 -23.64 25.55 -6.17
C ALA A 30 -23.75 26.29 -7.49
N SER A 31 -22.86 27.25 -7.74
CA SER A 31 -22.74 27.90 -9.05
C SER A 31 -21.96 27.02 -10.04
N VAL A 32 -22.16 27.28 -11.34
CA VAL A 32 -21.38 26.67 -12.43
C VAL A 32 -19.87 26.90 -12.24
N ALA A 33 -19.46 28.06 -11.73
CA ALA A 33 -18.07 28.37 -11.38
C ALA A 33 -17.52 27.59 -10.16
N GLY A 34 -18.36 26.88 -9.39
CA GLY A 34 -17.96 26.15 -8.19
C GLY A 34 -18.03 26.94 -6.89
N THR A 35 -18.43 28.21 -6.93
CA THR A 35 -18.70 29.00 -5.73
C THR A 35 -19.95 28.49 -5.03
N GLY A 36 -19.85 28.25 -3.72
CA GLY A 36 -20.99 27.94 -2.85
C GLY A 36 -21.80 29.19 -2.54
N LEU A 37 -23.13 29.06 -2.60
CA LEU A 37 -24.07 30.17 -2.51
C LEU A 37 -25.17 29.85 -1.51
N ARG A 38 -25.71 30.87 -0.84
CA ARG A 38 -26.86 30.73 0.05
C ARG A 38 -27.92 31.79 -0.21
N LEU A 39 -29.19 31.41 -0.05
CA LEU A 39 -30.31 32.34 0.02
C LEU A 39 -30.66 32.67 1.48
N PRO A 40 -31.14 33.89 1.75
CA PRO A 40 -31.74 34.23 3.03
C PRO A 40 -32.89 33.27 3.39
N ALA A 41 -33.03 32.97 4.68
CA ALA A 41 -34.16 32.20 5.20
C ALA A 41 -35.50 32.83 4.79
N GLY A 42 -36.44 32.00 4.32
CA GLY A 42 -37.78 32.45 3.91
C GLY A 42 -37.85 33.07 2.51
N SER A 43 -36.78 33.05 1.71
CA SER A 43 -36.83 33.47 0.31
C SER A 43 -37.72 32.54 -0.51
N ALA A 44 -38.66 33.10 -1.28
CA ALA A 44 -39.51 32.33 -2.20
C ALA A 44 -38.71 31.62 -3.31
N LEU A 45 -37.50 32.10 -3.62
CA LEU A 45 -36.61 31.47 -4.58
C LEU A 45 -36.04 30.13 -4.08
N ALA A 46 -36.14 29.85 -2.78
CA ALA A 46 -35.68 28.60 -2.19
C ALA A 46 -36.40 27.37 -2.76
N GLU A 47 -37.61 27.55 -3.32
CA GLU A 47 -38.39 26.51 -4.01
C GLU A 47 -37.83 26.18 -5.40
N SER A 48 -37.11 27.12 -6.02
CA SER A 48 -36.55 26.94 -7.36
C SER A 48 -35.26 26.11 -7.31
N GLU A 49 -35.18 25.07 -8.13
CA GLU A 49 -33.97 24.25 -8.21
C GLU A 49 -32.82 25.00 -8.89
N TRP A 50 -33.13 25.79 -9.93
CA TRP A 50 -32.15 26.53 -10.73
C TRP A 50 -32.38 28.04 -10.62
N LEU A 51 -31.28 28.79 -10.53
CA LEU A 51 -31.28 30.24 -10.43
C LEU A 51 -30.27 30.86 -11.39
N ALA A 52 -30.68 31.92 -12.09
CA ALA A 52 -29.75 32.88 -12.69
C ALA A 52 -29.40 33.93 -11.64
N VAL A 53 -28.18 33.88 -11.09
CA VAL A 53 -27.74 34.83 -10.06
C VAL A 53 -27.12 36.06 -10.73
N ALA A 54 -27.65 37.23 -10.41
CA ALA A 54 -27.22 38.52 -10.96
C ALA A 54 -26.42 39.38 -9.96
N GLY A 55 -26.49 39.04 -8.67
CA GLY A 55 -25.77 39.77 -7.62
C GLY A 55 -25.52 38.90 -6.40
N VAL A 56 -24.27 38.90 -5.93
CA VAL A 56 -23.78 38.14 -4.79
C VAL A 56 -22.95 39.04 -3.90
N ASP A 57 -23.18 38.95 -2.58
CA ASP A 57 -22.29 39.50 -1.58
C ASP A 57 -21.28 38.39 -1.22
N LEU A 58 -20.06 38.55 -1.72
CA LEU A 58 -18.95 37.65 -1.39
C LEU A 58 -18.63 37.82 0.10
N THR A 59 -18.62 36.71 0.83
CA THR A 59 -18.16 36.71 2.22
C THR A 59 -16.64 36.51 2.23
N SER A 60 -15.93 37.28 3.06
CA SER A 60 -14.49 37.08 3.28
C SER A 60 -14.28 35.82 4.13
N GLY A 61 -14.04 34.65 3.53
CA GLY A 61 -13.76 33.40 4.25
C GLY A 61 -14.29 32.13 3.57
N ARG A 62 -14.31 31.00 4.31
CA ARG A 62 -14.80 29.68 3.84
C ARG A 62 -16.34 29.52 3.92
N GLY A 63 -17.10 30.61 3.72
CA GLY A 63 -18.56 30.61 3.80
C GLY A 63 -19.22 30.68 2.42
N ASP A 64 -20.46 30.19 2.32
CA ASP A 64 -21.27 30.39 1.11
C ASP A 64 -21.59 31.88 0.91
N ALA A 65 -21.42 32.39 -0.32
CA ALA A 65 -21.73 33.77 -0.69
C ALA A 65 -23.26 34.01 -0.68
N LEU A 66 -23.67 35.19 -0.22
CA LEU A 66 -25.09 35.52 -0.08
C LEU A 66 -25.66 36.00 -1.41
N ILE A 67 -26.69 35.32 -1.91
CA ILE A 67 -27.41 35.75 -3.11
C ILE A 67 -28.26 36.98 -2.77
N ARG A 68 -28.06 38.07 -3.51
CA ARG A 68 -28.80 39.34 -3.36
C ARG A 68 -29.85 39.54 -4.44
N ALA A 69 -29.53 39.11 -5.66
CA ALA A 69 -30.43 39.15 -6.79
C ALA A 69 -30.28 37.87 -7.60
N ALA A 70 -31.40 37.18 -7.79
CA ALA A 70 -31.48 36.03 -8.67
C ALA A 70 -32.90 35.93 -9.25
N ALA A 71 -33.03 35.19 -10.34
CA ALA A 71 -34.32 34.85 -10.93
C ALA A 71 -34.40 33.34 -11.16
N PRO A 72 -35.59 32.74 -11.02
CA PRO A 72 -35.77 31.31 -11.27
C PRO A 72 -35.47 30.98 -12.74
N LEU A 73 -34.84 29.84 -12.94
CA LEU A 73 -34.63 29.20 -14.23
C LEU A 73 -35.22 27.79 -14.21
N ASP A 74 -35.65 27.32 -15.36
CA ASP A 74 -35.85 25.89 -15.59
C ASP A 74 -34.56 25.23 -16.09
N GLU A 75 -34.53 23.89 -16.05
CA GLU A 75 -33.34 23.13 -16.45
C GLU A 75 -33.03 23.27 -17.95
N GLN A 76 -34.04 23.31 -18.82
CA GLN A 76 -33.83 23.41 -20.26
C GLN A 76 -33.14 24.73 -20.61
N THR A 77 -33.67 25.85 -20.13
CA THR A 77 -33.06 27.17 -20.31
C THR A 77 -31.66 27.23 -19.70
N THR A 78 -31.44 26.59 -18.55
CA THR A 78 -30.11 26.52 -17.93
C THR A 78 -29.09 25.83 -18.84
N LEU A 79 -29.45 24.70 -19.44
CA LEU A 79 -28.58 23.95 -20.35
C LEU A 79 -28.31 24.70 -21.67
N GLU A 80 -29.28 25.49 -22.15
CA GLU A 80 -29.08 26.37 -23.30
C GLU A 80 -28.10 27.51 -23.00
N LEU A 81 -28.21 28.14 -21.82
CA LEU A 81 -27.39 29.29 -21.43
C LEU A 81 -25.96 28.91 -21.02
N ALA A 82 -25.80 27.83 -20.27
CA ALA A 82 -24.50 27.36 -19.78
C ALA A 82 -23.99 26.13 -20.55
N GLY A 83 -24.54 25.82 -21.72
CA GLY A 83 -24.19 24.62 -22.50
C GLY A 83 -22.70 24.50 -22.85
N ALA A 84 -21.98 25.62 -22.98
CA ALA A 84 -20.52 25.63 -23.16
C ALA A 84 -19.74 25.03 -21.97
N TRP A 85 -20.35 24.94 -20.79
CA TRP A 85 -19.79 24.35 -19.58
C TRP A 85 -20.28 22.92 -19.36
N LEU A 86 -21.14 22.40 -20.23
CA LEU A 86 -21.63 21.03 -20.15
C LEU A 86 -20.49 20.07 -20.55
N ALA A 87 -20.15 19.17 -19.65
CA ALA A 87 -19.13 18.15 -19.89
C ALA A 87 -19.65 16.78 -19.45
N GLU A 88 -19.24 15.75 -20.19
CA GLU A 88 -19.33 14.37 -19.73
C GLU A 88 -17.93 13.90 -19.34
N GLU A 89 -17.80 13.43 -18.12
CA GLU A 89 -16.55 12.96 -17.55
C GLU A 89 -16.73 11.50 -17.12
N GLN A 90 -15.70 10.68 -17.32
CA GLN A 90 -15.64 9.34 -16.75
C GLN A 90 -14.57 9.32 -15.67
N ARG A 91 -14.92 8.81 -14.51
CA ARG A 91 -13.96 8.59 -13.42
C ARG A 91 -14.10 7.19 -12.87
N THR A 92 -13.01 6.66 -12.36
CA THR A 92 -13.01 5.39 -11.63
C THR A 92 -13.02 5.68 -10.13
N VAL A 93 -14.01 5.15 -9.42
CA VAL A 93 -14.20 5.34 -7.98
C VAL A 93 -14.11 4.01 -7.24
N TRP A 94 -13.67 4.08 -5.99
CA TRP A 94 -13.78 2.99 -5.03
C TRP A 94 -15.12 3.05 -4.33
N GLU A 95 -15.97 2.04 -4.53
CA GLU A 95 -17.26 1.91 -3.87
C GLU A 95 -17.38 0.49 -3.28
N GLY A 96 -17.56 0.39 -1.96
CA GLY A 96 -17.70 -0.91 -1.28
C GLY A 96 -16.49 -1.84 -1.49
N GLY A 97 -15.27 -1.28 -1.52
CA GLY A 97 -14.03 -2.04 -1.75
C GLY A 97 -13.80 -2.48 -3.20
N ARG A 98 -14.56 -1.94 -4.16
CA ARG A 98 -14.43 -2.29 -5.59
C ARG A 98 -14.27 -1.05 -6.46
N LEU A 99 -13.49 -1.20 -7.53
CA LEU A 99 -13.36 -0.17 -8.56
C LEU A 99 -14.54 -0.23 -9.53
N ARG A 100 -15.18 0.93 -9.75
CA ARG A 100 -16.28 1.11 -10.70
C ARG A 100 -16.05 2.39 -11.48
N THR A 101 -16.42 2.39 -12.75
CA THR A 101 -16.47 3.63 -13.53
C THR A 101 -17.83 4.28 -13.34
N GLU A 102 -17.84 5.58 -13.11
CA GLU A 102 -19.03 6.42 -13.17
C GLU A 102 -18.89 7.39 -14.33
N ARG A 103 -19.97 7.60 -15.07
CA ARG A 103 -20.11 8.70 -16.03
C ARG A 103 -20.87 9.83 -15.35
N LEU A 104 -20.20 10.97 -15.20
CA LEU A 104 -20.76 12.18 -14.63
C LEU A 104 -21.09 13.14 -15.76
N ARG A 105 -22.32 13.62 -15.77
CA ARG A 105 -22.71 14.76 -16.59
C ARG A 105 -22.66 16.00 -15.70
N ARG A 106 -21.83 16.97 -16.04
CA ARG A 106 -21.57 18.16 -15.22
C ARG A 106 -21.83 19.44 -16.01
N LEU A 107 -22.29 20.47 -15.30
CA LEU A 107 -22.38 21.83 -15.80
C LEU A 107 -21.39 22.68 -15.00
N GLY A 108 -20.17 22.81 -15.52
CA GLY A 108 -19.03 23.31 -14.76
C GLY A 108 -18.79 22.48 -13.50
N ALA A 109 -18.83 23.12 -12.34
CA ALA A 109 -18.66 22.44 -11.05
C ALA A 109 -19.87 21.62 -10.62
N ILE A 110 -21.06 21.85 -11.17
CA ILE A 110 -22.32 21.23 -10.74
C ILE A 110 -22.43 19.83 -11.36
N THR A 111 -22.56 18.78 -10.54
CA THR A 111 -22.93 17.44 -11.03
C THR A 111 -24.43 17.40 -11.30
N LEU A 112 -24.81 17.13 -12.55
CA LEU A 112 -26.21 16.98 -12.97
C LEU A 112 -26.70 15.58 -12.66
N THR A 113 -26.00 14.59 -13.21
CA THR A 113 -26.29 13.16 -13.06
C THR A 113 -25.01 12.36 -12.91
N THR A 114 -25.11 11.26 -12.17
CA THR A 114 -24.07 10.23 -12.07
C THR A 114 -24.70 8.92 -12.51
N THR A 115 -24.13 8.28 -13.52
CA THR A 115 -24.62 7.00 -14.05
C THR A 115 -23.49 5.97 -14.08
N PRO A 116 -23.78 4.66 -13.94
CA PRO A 116 -22.74 3.64 -14.10
C PRO A 116 -22.11 3.69 -15.50
N GLY A 117 -20.77 3.66 -15.54
CA GLY A 117 -19.98 3.58 -16.77
C GLY A 117 -19.62 2.14 -17.17
N PRO A 118 -18.92 1.96 -18.30
CA PRO A 118 -18.35 0.66 -18.65
C PRO A 118 -17.29 0.22 -17.63
N PRO A 119 -16.95 -1.08 -17.54
CA PRO A 119 -15.87 -1.54 -16.68
C PRO A 119 -14.57 -0.75 -16.93
N PRO A 120 -13.83 -0.36 -15.89
CA PRO A 120 -12.62 0.44 -16.06
C PRO A 120 -11.56 -0.34 -16.84
N GLY A 121 -10.89 0.34 -17.77
CA GLY A 121 -9.76 -0.22 -18.50
C GLY A 121 -8.51 -0.38 -17.61
N PRO A 122 -7.51 -1.15 -18.05
CA PRO A 122 -6.31 -1.42 -17.25
C PRO A 122 -5.58 -0.17 -16.74
N ALA A 123 -5.42 0.86 -17.59
CA ALA A 123 -4.80 2.12 -17.19
C ALA A 123 -5.62 2.87 -16.13
N GLN A 124 -6.94 2.94 -16.30
CA GLN A 124 -7.84 3.58 -15.34
C GLN A 124 -7.83 2.88 -13.96
N VAL A 125 -7.71 1.55 -13.95
CA VAL A 125 -7.53 0.77 -12.72
C VAL A 125 -6.20 1.10 -12.06
N ALA A 126 -5.11 1.16 -12.83
CA ALA A 126 -3.79 1.53 -12.32
C ALA A 126 -3.78 2.95 -11.72
N ASP A 127 -4.30 3.94 -12.45
CA ASP A 127 -4.39 5.32 -12.01
C ASP A 127 -5.19 5.45 -10.70
N ALA A 128 -6.32 4.73 -10.60
CA ALA A 128 -7.15 4.76 -9.41
C ALA A 128 -6.48 4.11 -8.19
N VAL A 129 -5.70 3.04 -8.38
CA VAL A 129 -4.92 2.40 -7.30
C VAL A 129 -3.76 3.29 -6.87
N VAL A 130 -3.02 3.87 -7.81
CA VAL A 130 -1.93 4.82 -7.52
C VAL A 130 -2.44 6.05 -6.79
N ALA A 131 -3.55 6.64 -7.26
CA ALA A 131 -4.18 7.78 -6.60
C ALA A 131 -4.60 7.44 -5.17
N ARG A 132 -5.12 6.23 -4.94
CA ARG A 132 -5.48 5.76 -3.59
C ARG A 132 -4.28 5.66 -2.67
N VAL A 133 -3.20 5.03 -3.14
CA VAL A 133 -1.93 4.89 -2.38
C VAL A 133 -1.34 6.25 -2.03
N ARG A 134 -1.43 7.24 -2.94
CA ARG A 134 -0.93 8.60 -2.67
C ARG A 134 -1.83 9.43 -1.75
N ALA A 135 -3.16 9.26 -1.83
CA ALA A 135 -4.12 10.11 -1.12
C ALA A 135 -4.30 9.76 0.36
N ASP A 136 -4.15 8.48 0.74
CA ASP A 136 -4.39 8.03 2.12
C ASP A 136 -3.22 8.34 3.09
N GLY A 137 -2.21 9.09 2.64
CA GLY A 137 -0.99 9.36 3.41
C GLY A 137 -0.04 8.16 3.43
N THR A 138 1.20 8.40 3.85
CA THR A 138 2.29 7.40 3.82
C THR A 138 1.93 6.10 4.53
N ASP A 139 1.28 6.21 5.70
CA ASP A 139 1.11 5.07 6.60
C ASP A 139 -0.11 4.20 6.26
N ALA A 140 -1.16 4.77 5.65
CA ALA A 140 -2.39 4.04 5.31
C ALA A 140 -2.51 3.69 3.82
N GLY A 141 -1.84 4.44 2.94
CA GLY A 141 -1.92 4.23 1.49
C GLY A 141 -1.34 2.90 1.04
N LEU A 142 -0.19 2.49 1.55
CA LEU A 142 0.43 1.21 1.20
C LEU A 142 -0.19 0.02 1.93
N ALA A 143 -0.89 0.24 3.04
CA ALA A 143 -1.53 -0.82 3.82
C ALA A 143 -2.66 -1.54 3.06
N VAL A 144 -3.17 -0.94 1.98
CA VAL A 144 -4.20 -1.54 1.10
C VAL A 144 -3.64 -2.63 0.18
N LEU A 145 -2.32 -2.70 -0.01
CA LEU A 145 -1.68 -3.67 -0.88
C LEU A 145 -1.51 -5.03 -0.18
N PRO A 146 -1.58 -6.15 -0.91
CA PRO A 146 -1.41 -7.49 -0.33
C PRO A 146 0.08 -7.78 -0.06
N TRP A 147 0.59 -7.28 1.05
CA TRP A 147 1.96 -7.55 1.50
C TRP A 147 2.09 -8.97 2.04
N ASP A 148 2.66 -9.86 1.23
CA ASP A 148 3.06 -11.20 1.67
C ASP A 148 4.49 -11.24 2.25
N GLU A 149 4.90 -12.39 2.76
CA GLU A 149 6.23 -12.57 3.36
C GLU A 149 7.37 -12.35 2.35
N GLU A 150 7.14 -12.59 1.06
CA GLU A 150 8.14 -12.39 0.01
C GLU A 150 8.34 -10.89 -0.26
N ALA A 151 7.24 -10.14 -0.41
CA ALA A 151 7.25 -8.70 -0.63
C ALA A 151 7.85 -7.96 0.57
N LEU A 152 7.45 -8.32 1.79
CA LEU A 152 8.01 -7.73 3.02
C LEU A 152 9.50 -8.05 3.16
N GLY A 153 9.91 -9.30 2.88
CA GLY A 153 11.30 -9.72 2.92
C GLY A 153 12.17 -8.99 1.89
N LEU A 154 11.69 -8.87 0.64
CA LEU A 154 12.38 -8.13 -0.41
C LEU A 154 12.51 -6.65 -0.05
N ARG A 155 11.41 -6.02 0.40
CA ARG A 155 11.40 -4.63 0.82
C ARG A 155 12.42 -4.35 1.93
N ALA A 156 12.45 -5.19 2.97
CA ALA A 156 13.38 -5.04 4.09
C ALA A 156 14.84 -5.24 3.67
N ARG A 157 15.13 -6.20 2.77
CA ARG A 157 16.48 -6.40 2.20
C ARG A 157 16.93 -5.16 1.43
N LEU A 158 16.06 -4.57 0.61
CA LEU A 158 16.36 -3.37 -0.16
C LEU A 158 16.52 -2.13 0.73
N ALA A 159 15.69 -2.00 1.77
CA ALA A 159 15.84 -0.96 2.78
C ALA A 159 17.21 -1.03 3.47
N LEU A 160 17.66 -2.25 3.85
CA LEU A 160 18.97 -2.48 4.45
C LEU A 160 20.13 -2.07 3.52
N LEU A 161 20.02 -2.39 2.23
CA LEU A 161 21.04 -2.01 1.25
C LEU A 161 21.06 -0.50 1.01
N HIS A 162 19.90 0.15 0.90
CA HIS A 162 19.83 1.61 0.79
C HIS A 162 20.43 2.29 2.02
N GLU A 163 20.12 1.83 3.23
CA GLU A 163 20.64 2.44 4.46
C GLU A 163 22.17 2.35 4.57
N HIS A 164 22.77 1.21 4.20
CA HIS A 164 24.20 0.99 4.42
C HIS A 164 25.10 1.23 3.20
N LEU A 165 24.56 1.15 1.99
CA LEU A 165 25.29 1.36 0.73
C LEU A 165 24.85 2.62 -0.01
N GLY A 166 23.63 3.12 0.24
CA GLY A 166 23.08 4.27 -0.47
C GLY A 166 22.77 3.95 -1.94
N GLU A 167 22.88 4.98 -2.78
CA GLU A 167 22.73 4.84 -4.23
C GLU A 167 23.65 3.74 -4.81
N PRO A 168 23.17 2.91 -5.76
CA PRO A 168 21.90 3.03 -6.49
C PRO A 168 20.72 2.26 -5.86
N TRP A 169 20.88 1.74 -4.64
CA TRP A 169 19.80 0.99 -3.98
C TRP A 169 18.66 1.95 -3.62
N PRO A 170 17.39 1.65 -3.92
CA PRO A 170 16.34 2.64 -3.83
C PRO A 170 15.82 2.77 -2.39
N ASP A 171 15.37 3.97 -2.01
CA ASP A 171 14.67 4.18 -0.74
C ASP A 171 13.36 3.37 -0.70
N MET A 172 13.19 2.55 0.33
CA MET A 172 12.02 1.68 0.52
C MET A 172 11.06 2.20 1.60
N SER A 173 11.22 3.45 2.04
CA SER A 173 10.28 4.12 2.94
C SER A 173 8.87 4.20 2.33
N ASP A 174 7.84 4.25 3.18
CA ASP A 174 6.45 4.38 2.72
C ASP A 174 6.26 5.63 1.83
N ALA A 175 6.91 6.73 2.20
CA ALA A 175 6.91 7.97 1.42
C ALA A 175 7.49 7.77 0.02
N ALA A 176 8.69 7.19 -0.08
CA ALA A 176 9.35 6.98 -1.37
C ALA A 176 8.60 6.00 -2.29
N LEU A 177 7.96 4.96 -1.71
CA LEU A 177 7.16 4.02 -2.48
C LEU A 177 5.83 4.64 -2.96
N ALA A 178 5.19 5.49 -2.16
CA ALA A 178 3.98 6.19 -2.55
C ALA A 178 4.23 7.24 -3.64
N GLU A 179 5.32 8.01 -3.53
CA GLU A 179 5.73 8.97 -4.55
C GLU A 179 5.98 8.27 -5.90
N ARG A 180 6.72 7.17 -5.88
CA ARG A 180 7.09 6.39 -7.07
C ARG A 180 6.06 5.34 -7.48
N ALA A 181 4.85 5.35 -6.93
CA ALA A 181 3.83 4.35 -7.24
C ALA A 181 3.51 4.24 -8.75
N GLU A 182 3.64 5.32 -9.51
CA GLU A 182 3.52 5.26 -10.98
C GLU A 182 4.58 4.37 -11.65
N GLU A 183 5.78 4.30 -11.10
CA GLU A 183 6.90 3.55 -11.67
C GLU A 183 6.77 2.05 -11.43
N TRP A 184 6.48 1.64 -10.20
CA TRP A 184 6.52 0.23 -9.80
C TRP A 184 5.14 -0.42 -9.69
N LEU A 185 4.13 0.31 -9.24
CA LEU A 185 2.79 -0.23 -8.96
C LEU A 185 1.89 -0.16 -10.18
N ALA A 186 1.90 0.94 -10.93
CA ALA A 186 1.00 1.12 -12.08
C ALA A 186 1.16 0.02 -13.16
N PRO A 187 2.38 -0.37 -13.57
CA PRO A 187 2.55 -1.43 -14.57
C PRO A 187 2.03 -2.80 -14.08
N ALA A 188 2.26 -3.13 -12.80
CA ALA A 188 1.82 -4.37 -12.20
C ALA A 188 0.28 -4.44 -12.12
N VAL A 189 -0.36 -3.34 -11.70
CA VAL A 189 -1.82 -3.23 -11.63
C VAL A 189 -2.45 -3.28 -13.03
N ALA A 190 -1.89 -2.56 -14.01
CA ALA A 190 -2.37 -2.58 -15.38
C ALA A 190 -2.27 -3.98 -16.00
N SER A 191 -1.15 -4.69 -15.79
CA SER A 191 -0.98 -6.08 -16.24
C SER A 191 -2.04 -7.01 -15.63
N LEU A 192 -2.25 -6.94 -14.31
CA LEU A 192 -3.25 -7.74 -13.61
C LEU A 192 -4.67 -7.46 -14.12
N ALA A 193 -5.01 -6.19 -14.33
CA ALA A 193 -6.30 -5.78 -14.89
C ALA A 193 -6.49 -6.26 -16.34
N GLY A 194 -5.43 -6.23 -17.16
CA GLY A 194 -5.45 -6.74 -18.53
C GLY A 194 -5.70 -8.25 -18.60
N GLN A 195 -5.07 -9.04 -17.72
CA GLN A 195 -5.29 -10.49 -17.62
C GLN A 195 -6.70 -10.84 -17.13
N ALA A 196 -7.29 -9.99 -16.29
CA ALA A 196 -8.64 -10.15 -15.78
C ALA A 196 -9.69 -9.95 -16.91
N GLY A 197 -9.46 -8.99 -17.82
CA GLY A 197 -10.31 -8.73 -18.99
C GLY A 197 -10.05 -9.62 -20.22
N GLY A 198 -8.90 -10.32 -20.28
CA GLY A 198 -8.40 -10.99 -21.48
C GLY A 198 -8.89 -12.43 -21.75
N SER A 199 -9.80 -13.00 -20.97
CA SER A 199 -10.28 -14.39 -21.20
C SER A 199 -11.43 -14.51 -22.22
N GLY A 200 -11.52 -13.58 -23.17
CA GLY A 200 -12.39 -13.66 -24.35
C GLY A 200 -11.56 -13.92 -25.60
N GLY A 201 -11.08 -15.15 -25.79
CA GLY A 201 -10.54 -15.58 -27.09
C GLY A 201 -11.62 -15.46 -28.19
N PRO A 202 -11.26 -15.46 -29.48
CA PRO A 202 -12.25 -15.34 -30.56
C PRO A 202 -13.22 -16.51 -30.46
N GLY A 203 -14.43 -16.23 -29.96
CA GLY A 203 -15.47 -17.23 -29.78
C GLY A 203 -15.81 -17.85 -31.12
N ARG A 204 -15.78 -19.19 -31.19
CA ARG A 204 -16.40 -19.91 -32.28
C ARG A 204 -17.87 -19.48 -32.38
N PRO A 205 -18.39 -19.15 -33.56
CA PRO A 205 -19.80 -18.84 -33.71
C PRO A 205 -20.59 -20.14 -33.49
N GLY A 206 -21.36 -20.24 -32.40
CA GLY A 206 -22.33 -21.34 -32.25
C GLY A 206 -22.74 -21.77 -30.84
N GLU A 207 -22.14 -21.28 -29.75
CA GLU A 207 -22.53 -21.75 -28.40
C GLU A 207 -23.42 -20.75 -27.66
N SER A 208 -24.66 -21.19 -27.43
CA SER A 208 -25.69 -20.51 -26.65
C SER A 208 -25.20 -20.20 -25.23
N ALA A 209 -25.33 -18.93 -24.86
CA ALA A 209 -24.97 -18.39 -23.55
C ALA A 209 -25.80 -19.05 -22.44
N SER A 210 -25.21 -20.05 -21.78
CA SER A 210 -25.62 -20.43 -20.43
C SER A 210 -25.04 -19.42 -19.44
N SER A 211 -25.90 -18.99 -18.53
CA SER A 211 -25.64 -18.00 -17.49
C SER A 211 -24.46 -18.43 -16.61
N GLY A 212 -23.33 -17.73 -16.78
CA GLY A 212 -22.11 -17.95 -16.02
C GLY A 212 -20.96 -17.04 -16.43
N SER A 213 -21.24 -15.82 -16.92
CA SER A 213 -20.18 -14.86 -17.28
C SER A 213 -19.61 -14.18 -16.03
N GLY A 214 -18.99 -14.97 -15.16
CA GLY A 214 -18.08 -14.48 -14.14
C GLY A 214 -16.74 -14.11 -14.77
N GLY A 215 -16.74 -13.12 -15.68
CA GLY A 215 -15.50 -12.52 -16.18
C GLY A 215 -14.64 -12.17 -14.97
N ARG A 216 -13.39 -12.65 -14.94
CA ARG A 216 -12.50 -12.48 -13.78
C ARG A 216 -12.37 -10.99 -13.54
N ARG A 217 -12.99 -10.49 -12.47
CA ARG A 217 -12.90 -9.07 -12.11
C ARG A 217 -11.52 -8.79 -11.52
N PHE A 218 -11.03 -7.58 -11.72
CA PHE A 218 -9.83 -7.11 -11.03
C PHE A 218 -10.03 -7.25 -9.51
N SER A 219 -9.03 -7.83 -8.83
CA SER A 219 -8.96 -7.88 -7.37
C SER A 219 -7.55 -7.49 -6.97
N LEU A 220 -7.45 -6.45 -6.14
CA LEU A 220 -6.16 -5.95 -5.65
C LEU A 220 -5.43 -7.00 -4.80
N GLU A 221 -6.16 -7.89 -4.12
CA GLU A 221 -5.61 -8.98 -3.31
C GLU A 221 -4.76 -9.98 -4.11
N ARG A 222 -4.89 -9.99 -5.44
CA ARG A 222 -4.14 -10.89 -6.34
C ARG A 222 -2.86 -10.25 -6.89
N LEU A 223 -2.56 -9.03 -6.48
CA LEU A 223 -1.37 -8.31 -6.93
C LEU A 223 -0.11 -8.96 -6.35
N ASP A 224 0.84 -9.30 -7.21
CA ASP A 224 2.18 -9.73 -6.82
C ASP A 224 3.04 -8.49 -6.51
N VAL A 225 3.04 -8.10 -5.23
CA VAL A 225 3.77 -6.90 -4.77
C VAL A 225 5.28 -7.11 -4.83
N ALA A 226 5.77 -8.32 -4.58
CA ALA A 226 7.19 -8.64 -4.65
C ALA A 226 7.72 -8.43 -6.08
N GLN A 227 7.01 -8.94 -7.08
CA GLN A 227 7.36 -8.73 -8.48
C GLN A 227 7.26 -7.25 -8.89
N ALA A 228 6.28 -6.51 -8.37
CA ALA A 228 6.17 -5.08 -8.62
C ALA A 228 7.39 -4.31 -8.05
N LEU A 229 7.84 -4.63 -6.82
CA LEU A 229 9.03 -4.02 -6.21
C LEU A 229 10.32 -4.36 -6.96
N ARG A 230 10.43 -5.55 -7.57
CA ARG A 230 11.59 -5.92 -8.40
C ARG A 230 11.77 -4.98 -9.59
N ALA A 231 10.73 -4.29 -10.05
CA ALA A 231 10.84 -3.28 -11.11
C ALA A 231 11.69 -2.07 -10.69
N LEU A 232 11.82 -1.80 -9.39
CA LEU A 232 12.68 -0.73 -8.85
C LEU A 232 14.15 -1.14 -8.73
N LEU A 233 14.51 -2.40 -9.00
CA LEU A 233 15.87 -2.86 -8.83
C LEU A 233 16.80 -2.24 -9.88
N PRO A 234 17.89 -1.57 -9.45
CA PRO A 234 18.85 -0.97 -10.38
C PRO A 234 19.64 -2.07 -11.09
N TRP A 235 19.72 -2.00 -12.42
CA TRP A 235 20.65 -2.83 -13.19
C TRP A 235 22.01 -2.11 -13.31
N PRO A 236 23.16 -2.80 -13.12
CA PRO A 236 23.35 -4.24 -12.93
C PRO A 236 23.34 -4.73 -11.46
N GLN A 237 23.24 -3.82 -10.48
CA GLN A 237 23.42 -4.12 -9.05
C GLN A 237 22.40 -5.13 -8.52
N ALA A 238 21.22 -5.24 -9.14
CA ALA A 238 20.21 -6.25 -8.88
C ALA A 238 20.78 -7.67 -8.80
N ALA A 239 21.78 -7.99 -9.62
CA ALA A 239 22.42 -9.32 -9.64
C ALA A 239 23.21 -9.63 -8.34
N ARG A 240 23.60 -8.60 -7.58
CA ARG A 240 24.33 -8.74 -6.30
C ARG A 240 23.41 -8.75 -5.08
N LEU A 241 22.08 -8.65 -5.26
CA LEU A 241 21.14 -8.61 -4.13
C LEU A 241 21.29 -9.84 -3.22
N ASP A 242 21.38 -11.03 -3.80
CA ASP A 242 21.53 -12.28 -3.05
C ASP A 242 22.92 -12.46 -2.43
N GLU A 243 23.94 -11.81 -2.98
CA GLU A 243 25.30 -11.78 -2.41
C GLU A 243 25.35 -10.84 -1.20
N LEU A 244 24.78 -9.64 -1.34
CA LEU A 244 24.89 -8.57 -0.34
C LEU A 244 23.91 -8.75 0.82
N ALA A 245 22.69 -9.18 0.54
CA ALA A 245 21.64 -9.42 1.52
C ALA A 245 20.98 -10.78 1.23
N PRO A 246 21.64 -11.91 1.54
CA PRO A 246 21.15 -13.25 1.20
C PRO A 246 19.86 -13.62 1.94
N GLU A 247 18.95 -14.36 1.30
CA GLU A 247 17.78 -14.92 2.00
C GLU A 247 18.14 -16.02 3.00
N ARG A 248 19.25 -16.71 2.75
CA ARG A 248 19.73 -17.82 3.57
C ARG A 248 21.23 -17.72 3.77
N LEU A 249 21.66 -18.02 4.98
CA LEU A 249 23.08 -18.16 5.32
C LEU A 249 23.40 -19.63 5.56
N GLU A 250 24.52 -20.05 5.00
CA GLU A 250 25.13 -21.33 5.34
C GLU A 250 25.76 -21.22 6.72
N VAL A 251 25.36 -22.10 7.63
CA VAL A 251 25.97 -22.24 8.96
C VAL A 251 26.97 -23.40 8.95
N PRO A 252 27.90 -23.49 9.92
CA PRO A 252 28.95 -24.52 9.91
C PRO A 252 28.48 -25.98 9.78
N SER A 253 27.22 -26.28 10.11
CA SER A 253 26.62 -27.61 9.87
C SER A 253 26.34 -27.92 8.39
N GLY A 254 26.52 -26.96 7.47
CA GLY A 254 26.10 -27.01 6.06
C GLY A 254 24.61 -26.70 5.86
N SER A 255 23.87 -26.36 6.93
CA SER A 255 22.46 -25.98 6.81
C SER A 255 22.32 -24.56 6.22
N GLN A 256 21.33 -24.39 5.33
CA GLN A 256 20.93 -23.08 4.80
C GLN A 256 19.79 -22.50 5.65
N VAL A 257 20.12 -21.62 6.59
CA VAL A 257 19.17 -21.04 7.56
C VAL A 257 18.66 -19.70 7.03
N ARG A 258 17.33 -19.50 7.06
CA ARG A 258 16.71 -18.25 6.57
C ARG A 258 17.11 -17.08 7.45
N VAL A 259 17.47 -15.97 6.82
CA VAL A 259 17.68 -14.67 7.47
C VAL A 259 16.36 -13.92 7.47
N ASP A 260 15.93 -13.46 8.64
CA ASP A 260 14.76 -12.61 8.79
C ASP A 260 15.21 -11.15 8.81
N TYR A 261 14.79 -10.39 7.79
CA TYR A 261 15.06 -8.96 7.67
C TYR A 261 13.92 -8.08 8.21
N THR A 262 12.77 -8.68 8.51
CA THR A 262 11.55 -8.00 8.96
C THR A 262 11.47 -7.87 10.48
N ALA A 263 12.32 -8.60 11.20
CA ALA A 263 12.38 -8.56 12.65
C ALA A 263 12.77 -7.17 13.17
N VAL A 264 11.84 -6.48 13.83
CA VAL A 264 12.12 -5.26 14.59
C VAL A 264 12.69 -5.65 15.96
N VAL A 265 13.83 -5.05 16.31
CA VAL A 265 14.53 -5.29 17.58
C VAL A 265 13.67 -4.77 18.73
N GLY A 266 13.09 -5.66 19.54
CA GLY A 266 12.33 -5.29 20.76
C GLY A 266 11.06 -6.11 21.02
N GLY A 267 10.58 -6.92 20.07
CA GLY A 267 9.52 -7.89 20.31
C GLY A 267 10.09 -9.11 21.05
N ALA A 268 9.54 -9.42 22.24
CA ALA A 268 9.87 -10.63 22.98
C ALA A 268 9.89 -11.84 22.03
N ALA A 269 10.94 -12.65 22.11
CA ALA A 269 11.12 -13.86 21.30
C ALA A 269 9.89 -14.79 21.44
N GLY A 270 8.91 -14.56 20.57
CA GLY A 270 7.70 -15.34 20.46
C GLY A 270 8.10 -16.73 19.98
N ALA A 271 7.56 -17.75 20.65
CA ALA A 271 7.72 -19.14 20.31
C ALA A 271 7.67 -19.34 18.78
N ALA A 272 8.62 -20.13 18.25
CA ALA A 272 8.63 -20.60 16.87
C ALA A 272 7.19 -20.90 16.40
N GLY A 273 6.66 -20.04 15.53
CA GLY A 273 5.27 -20.10 15.06
C GLY A 273 4.48 -18.77 15.09
N SER A 274 4.99 -17.71 15.72
CA SER A 274 4.38 -16.37 15.62
C SER A 274 5.46 -15.31 15.45
N VAL A 275 5.90 -15.11 14.21
CA VAL A 275 6.42 -13.81 13.78
C VAL A 275 5.21 -12.88 13.81
N GLY A 276 5.20 -11.90 14.72
CA GLY A 276 4.33 -10.76 14.54
C GLY A 276 4.70 -10.15 13.20
N SER A 277 3.83 -10.29 12.21
CA SER A 277 4.04 -9.72 10.88
C SER A 277 4.34 -8.24 11.07
N ALA A 278 5.57 -7.82 10.78
CA ALA A 278 5.88 -6.40 10.70
C ALA A 278 4.85 -5.75 9.77
N GLY A 279 4.24 -4.65 10.21
CA GLY A 279 3.33 -3.91 9.34
C GLY A 279 4.10 -3.39 8.13
N SER A 280 3.41 -3.12 7.01
CA SER A 280 4.01 -2.50 5.81
C SER A 280 4.93 -1.32 6.17
N ALA A 281 4.50 -0.46 7.11
CA ALA A 281 5.25 0.71 7.52
C ALA A 281 6.61 0.41 8.19
N GLU A 282 6.72 -0.70 8.93
CA GLU A 282 7.97 -1.10 9.59
C GLU A 282 8.95 -1.72 8.60
N ALA A 283 8.45 -2.41 7.58
CA ALA A 283 9.27 -3.02 6.53
C ALA A 283 10.00 -1.98 5.64
N GLY A 284 9.58 -0.72 5.66
CA GLY A 284 10.26 0.38 4.99
C GLY A 284 11.50 0.92 5.71
N ARG A 285 11.82 0.40 6.90
CA ARG A 285 13.02 0.74 7.68
C ARG A 285 13.94 -0.47 7.73
N ALA A 286 15.26 -0.26 7.72
CA ALA A 286 16.17 -1.39 7.84
C ALA A 286 16.08 -1.99 9.26
N GLY A 287 15.58 -3.23 9.34
CA GLY A 287 15.67 -4.05 10.53
C GLY A 287 17.08 -4.63 10.68
N ARG A 288 17.42 -5.08 11.89
CA ARG A 288 18.64 -5.89 12.07
C ARG A 288 18.37 -7.28 11.49
N PRO A 289 19.20 -7.80 10.57
CA PRO A 289 19.03 -9.15 10.05
C PRO A 289 19.19 -10.17 11.17
N VAL A 290 18.20 -11.06 11.33
CA VAL A 290 18.16 -12.08 12.38
C VAL A 290 18.34 -13.47 11.78
N LEU A 291 19.23 -14.26 12.38
CA LEU A 291 19.40 -15.68 12.07
C LEU A 291 18.95 -16.52 13.26
N ALA A 292 17.77 -17.13 13.16
CA ALA A 292 17.26 -18.06 14.16
C ALA A 292 17.84 -19.45 13.93
N VAL A 293 18.90 -19.79 14.67
CA VAL A 293 19.72 -20.98 14.45
C VAL A 293 19.95 -21.75 15.74
N ARG A 294 19.99 -23.08 15.66
CA ARG A 294 20.27 -23.91 16.84
C ARG A 294 21.74 -23.80 17.22
N VAL A 295 22.03 -23.70 18.52
CA VAL A 295 23.40 -23.52 19.04
C VAL A 295 24.37 -24.56 18.47
N GLN A 296 23.96 -25.82 18.37
CA GLN A 296 24.81 -26.90 17.87
C GLN A 296 25.17 -26.81 16.37
N GLU A 297 24.46 -25.99 15.61
CA GLU A 297 24.78 -25.73 14.20
C GLU A 297 25.82 -24.61 14.04
N CYS A 298 26.11 -23.87 15.12
CA CYS A 298 27.08 -22.78 15.15
C CYS A 298 28.45 -23.19 15.73
N PHE A 299 28.62 -24.44 16.21
CA PHE A 299 29.94 -24.90 16.66
C PHE A 299 30.97 -24.81 15.51
N GLY A 300 32.20 -24.45 15.84
CA GLY A 300 33.22 -24.16 14.82
C GLY A 300 33.20 -22.72 14.31
N TRP A 301 32.18 -21.91 14.63
CA TRP A 301 32.11 -20.54 14.14
C TRP A 301 32.86 -19.58 15.05
N ALA A 302 33.96 -19.03 14.53
CA ALA A 302 34.83 -18.15 15.30
C ALA A 302 34.37 -16.67 15.33
N ALA A 303 33.55 -16.24 14.38
CA ALA A 303 33.10 -14.87 14.29
C ALA A 303 31.62 -14.82 13.90
N THR A 304 30.91 -13.80 14.38
CA THR A 304 29.54 -13.54 13.94
C THR A 304 29.52 -13.29 12.42
N PRO A 305 28.60 -13.92 11.66
CA PRO A 305 28.43 -13.62 10.24
C PRO A 305 28.12 -12.14 10.02
N ARG A 306 28.71 -11.60 8.96
CA ARG A 306 28.44 -10.25 8.49
C ARG A 306 27.96 -10.28 7.05
N ILE A 307 27.01 -9.43 6.73
CA ILE A 307 26.45 -9.23 5.39
C ILE A 307 26.64 -7.75 4.97
N VAL A 308 26.20 -7.39 3.77
CA VAL A 308 26.35 -6.05 3.19
C VAL A 308 27.82 -5.61 3.20
N GLU A 309 28.67 -6.39 2.52
CA GLU A 309 30.13 -6.17 2.43
C GLU A 309 30.82 -6.05 3.80
N GLY A 310 30.32 -6.79 4.80
CA GLY A 310 30.89 -6.81 6.15
C GLY A 310 30.44 -5.66 7.06
N ARG A 311 29.53 -4.79 6.60
CA ARG A 311 29.04 -3.63 7.37
C ARG A 311 28.02 -4.00 8.42
N VAL A 312 27.23 -5.05 8.17
CA VAL A 312 26.10 -5.42 9.03
C VAL A 312 26.36 -6.78 9.68
N THR A 313 26.43 -6.80 11.01
CA THR A 313 26.45 -8.03 11.80
C THR A 313 25.05 -8.63 11.90
N VAL A 314 24.94 -9.93 11.64
CA VAL A 314 23.67 -10.64 11.78
C VAL A 314 23.42 -11.00 13.24
N LEU A 315 22.25 -10.66 13.76
CA LEU A 315 21.83 -10.99 15.11
C LEU A 315 21.47 -12.48 15.17
N LEU A 316 22.15 -13.23 16.02
CA LEU A 316 21.92 -14.65 16.21
C LEU A 316 20.88 -14.87 17.31
N HIS A 317 19.72 -15.39 16.92
CA HIS A 317 18.75 -15.96 17.86
C HIS A 317 19.11 -17.42 18.05
N LEU A 318 19.91 -17.70 19.08
CA LEU A 318 20.42 -19.02 19.38
C LEU A 318 19.31 -19.87 20.01
N LEU A 319 19.08 -21.04 19.43
CA LEU A 319 17.99 -21.94 19.80
C LEU A 319 18.49 -23.26 20.39
N SER A 320 17.67 -23.85 21.25
CA SER A 320 17.83 -25.24 21.71
C SER A 320 17.54 -26.26 20.60
N PRO A 321 17.82 -27.56 20.80
CA PRO A 321 17.42 -28.61 19.85
C PRO A 321 15.92 -28.62 19.53
N ALA A 322 15.08 -28.23 20.49
CA ALA A 322 13.63 -28.11 20.32
C ALA A 322 13.18 -26.74 19.77
N ARG A 323 14.11 -25.95 19.21
CA ARG A 323 13.85 -24.61 18.64
C ARG A 323 13.25 -23.60 19.63
N ARG A 324 13.63 -23.70 20.91
CA ARG A 324 13.31 -22.69 21.93
C ARG A 324 14.46 -21.69 22.04
N PRO A 325 14.21 -20.37 22.14
CA PRO A 325 15.27 -19.39 22.36
C PRO A 325 16.08 -19.69 23.62
N VAL A 326 17.40 -19.60 23.54
CA VAL A 326 18.32 -19.78 24.68
C VAL A 326 19.29 -18.62 24.86
N ALA A 327 19.61 -17.90 23.78
CA ALA A 327 20.40 -16.67 23.84
C ALA A 327 20.13 -15.82 22.59
N VAL A 328 20.38 -14.52 22.69
CA VAL A 328 20.39 -13.58 21.58
C VAL A 328 21.74 -12.87 21.62
N THR A 329 22.50 -12.90 20.52
CA THR A 329 23.83 -12.27 20.46
C THR A 329 24.16 -11.78 19.06
N ASP A 330 24.83 -10.63 18.95
CA ASP A 330 25.52 -10.15 17.75
C ASP A 330 27.05 -10.29 17.86
N ASP A 331 27.53 -10.77 19.01
CA ASP A 331 28.92 -11.12 19.26
C ASP A 331 29.01 -12.58 19.70
N LEU A 332 29.24 -13.45 18.71
CA LEU A 332 29.33 -14.88 18.92
C LEU A 332 30.58 -15.26 19.72
N ALA A 333 31.67 -14.47 19.60
CA ALA A 333 32.90 -14.72 20.33
C ALA A 333 32.71 -14.52 21.83
N SER A 334 32.16 -13.37 22.22
CA SER A 334 31.80 -13.09 23.62
C SER A 334 30.77 -14.10 24.15
N PHE A 335 29.82 -14.53 23.33
CA PHE A 335 28.89 -15.59 23.71
C PHE A 335 29.61 -16.91 24.04
N TRP A 336 30.56 -17.36 23.22
CA TRP A 336 31.27 -18.61 23.49
C TRP A 336 32.09 -18.57 24.77
N GLU A 337 32.70 -17.44 25.08
CA GLU A 337 33.51 -17.27 26.30
C GLU A 337 32.66 -17.16 27.56
N GLN A 338 31.60 -16.35 27.52
CA GLN A 338 30.89 -15.92 28.73
C GLN A 338 29.48 -16.52 28.85
N GLY A 339 28.73 -16.61 27.74
CA GLY A 339 27.34 -17.06 27.73
C GLY A 339 27.17 -18.57 27.62
N TYR A 340 27.94 -19.21 26.75
CA TYR A 340 27.84 -20.64 26.45
C TYR A 340 28.04 -21.56 27.66
N PRO A 341 28.94 -21.29 28.64
CA PRO A 341 29.08 -22.14 29.82
C PRO A 341 27.76 -22.36 30.58
N GLN A 342 26.93 -21.32 30.70
CA GLN A 342 25.62 -21.38 31.36
C GLN A 342 24.61 -22.16 30.52
N VAL A 343 24.50 -21.82 29.22
CA VAL A 343 23.62 -22.53 28.27
C VAL A 343 23.97 -24.01 28.23
N ARG A 344 25.26 -24.35 28.19
CA ARG A 344 25.75 -25.73 28.21
C ARG A 344 25.34 -26.48 29.47
N ALA A 345 25.46 -25.86 30.65
CA ALA A 345 25.08 -26.49 31.91
C ALA A 345 23.59 -26.85 31.93
N GLU A 346 22.73 -25.93 31.47
CA GLU A 346 21.29 -26.14 31.36
C GLU A 346 20.95 -27.21 30.30
N MET A 347 21.51 -27.06 29.10
CA MET A 347 21.19 -27.91 27.96
C MET A 347 21.67 -29.36 28.14
N ARG A 348 22.74 -29.61 28.88
CA ARG A 348 23.17 -30.98 29.24
C ARG A 348 22.13 -31.72 30.07
N GLY A 349 21.41 -31.02 30.95
CA GLY A 349 20.33 -31.60 31.74
C GLY A 349 19.08 -31.85 30.90
N ARG A 350 18.65 -30.85 30.12
CA ARG A 350 17.43 -30.92 29.30
C ARG A 350 17.56 -31.83 28.07
N TYR A 351 18.74 -31.89 27.45
CA TYR A 351 19.01 -32.60 26.21
C TYR A 351 20.27 -33.48 26.32
N PRO A 352 20.25 -34.53 27.16
CA PRO A 352 21.43 -35.35 27.45
C PRO A 352 21.93 -36.20 26.26
N LYS A 353 21.09 -36.40 25.24
CA LYS A 353 21.43 -37.14 24.01
C LYS A 353 22.21 -36.29 22.99
N HIS A 354 22.30 -34.97 23.19
CA HIS A 354 23.03 -34.06 22.29
C HIS A 354 24.46 -33.83 22.79
N ALA A 355 25.38 -33.57 21.86
CA ALA A 355 26.76 -33.21 22.18
C ALA A 355 26.84 -31.74 22.63
N TRP A 356 27.41 -31.51 23.82
CA TRP A 356 27.63 -30.19 24.42
C TRP A 356 29.12 -30.05 24.78
N PRO A 357 29.98 -29.75 23.79
CA PRO A 357 31.44 -29.73 23.94
C PRO A 357 31.87 -28.71 25.00
N GLN A 358 33.04 -28.92 25.62
CA GLN A 358 33.66 -27.88 26.45
C GLN A 358 34.27 -26.78 25.59
N ASP A 359 34.83 -27.16 24.44
CA ASP A 359 35.37 -26.26 23.43
C ASP A 359 34.41 -26.14 22.24
N PRO A 360 33.55 -25.10 22.19
CA PRO A 360 32.64 -24.88 21.07
C PRO A 360 33.34 -24.37 19.80
N TRP A 361 34.58 -23.86 19.91
CA TRP A 361 35.32 -23.26 18.80
C TRP A 361 35.85 -24.29 17.81
N ASN A 362 36.21 -25.49 18.30
CA ASN A 362 36.77 -26.56 17.48
C ASN A 362 35.84 -27.77 17.33
N ALA A 363 34.66 -27.72 17.96
CA ALA A 363 33.71 -28.81 17.86
C ALA A 363 33.02 -28.84 16.48
N PRO A 364 32.82 -30.03 15.89
CA PRO A 364 32.09 -30.14 14.63
C PRO A 364 30.62 -29.77 14.85
N ALA A 365 30.11 -28.84 14.05
CA ALA A 365 28.68 -28.53 14.02
C ALA A 365 27.86 -29.72 13.54
N THR A 366 26.64 -29.86 14.08
CA THR A 366 25.77 -30.97 13.74
C THR A 366 24.34 -30.52 13.46
N ARG A 367 23.79 -30.97 12.33
CA ARG A 367 22.38 -30.76 11.96
C ARG A 367 21.41 -31.57 12.83
N GLY A 368 21.89 -32.60 13.52
CA GLY A 368 21.07 -33.53 14.32
C GLY A 368 21.67 -33.81 15.69
N THR A 369 21.27 -34.92 16.30
CA THR A 369 21.95 -35.45 17.48
C THR A 369 23.35 -35.95 17.07
N GLY A 370 24.39 -35.13 17.27
CA GLY A 370 25.77 -35.57 17.11
C GLY A 370 26.03 -36.80 17.99
N ARG A 371 26.57 -37.86 17.39
CA ARG A 371 26.86 -39.13 18.08
C ARG A 371 27.97 -38.87 19.10
N ARG A 372 27.72 -39.16 20.38
CA ARG A 372 28.68 -39.08 21.49
C ARG A 372 29.98 -39.80 21.09
N ARG A 373 31.11 -39.09 20.99
CA ARG A 373 32.45 -39.70 20.99
C ARG A 373 33.01 -39.62 22.40
#